data_AF-A0A3B6NLI3-F1
#
_entry.id   AF-A0A3B6NLI3-F1
#
_cell.length_a   1.000
_cell.length_b   1.000
_cell.length_c   1.000
_cell.angle_alpha   90.00
_cell.angle_beta   90.00
_cell.angle_gamma   90.00
#
_symmetry.space_group_name_H-M   'P 1'
#
loop_
_entity.id
_entity.type
_entity.pdbx_description
1 polymer ?
#
loop_
_entity_poly.entity_id
_entity_poly.type
_entity_poly.pdbx_seq_one_letter_code
_entity_poly.pdbx_strand_id
1 'polypeptide(L)'
;MAKSSRRRRAAKLMDRPSASTVGEVNPDDRISSLPNDILLNILDRLDVRNAARTSVLSRRWSQLPAMLPRLVISAPDLLPSETKTKKTNGKLVRRTKAAVAEALANAGLSNAELVQRTNAAVAKALADAAKVVANTAAAKATKSILARRDPGGCTIRLLSMTFYLKDDAPISVGHSVASAMATCKTEKAEFIVLTEKERLECDVYDVENYGTRFVSFFNECVNAFAGLTRLHLQNLRFAKSDFVSNILVTCKKLNYLGFLNCDTEDWITLQVEHAQLRELSIVNCRFDMVKLAWVPKLTCLAFESWVSFRKPPLSFGHVPLLEVLRLSNVALNWHKMVKLSTFLHETSVRDLRLGFKSEKGMISPGQCSFWKRRHP
;
A
#
# COMPACT_ATOMS: atom_id res chain seq x y z
N MET A 1 23.95 35.53 -70.47
CA MET A 1 23.50 36.94 -70.39
C MET A 1 24.11 37.60 -69.15
N ALA A 2 24.69 38.80 -69.32
CA ALA A 2 25.11 39.83 -68.35
C ALA A 2 25.92 39.40 -67.08
N LYS A 3 27.25 39.59 -67.01
CA LYS A 3 28.06 40.81 -66.75
C LYS A 3 28.17 41.25 -65.26
N SER A 4 29.38 41.03 -64.73
CA SER A 4 30.24 41.92 -63.90
C SER A 4 29.76 42.42 -62.52
N SER A 5 30.59 42.24 -61.47
CA SER A 5 31.46 43.29 -60.85
C SER A 5 31.03 43.44 -59.37
N ARG A 6 31.83 43.65 -58.31
CA ARG A 6 33.23 44.06 -58.09
C ARG A 6 33.58 43.75 -56.62
N ARG A 7 34.86 43.50 -56.37
CA ARG A 7 35.53 43.44 -55.04
C ARG A 7 35.32 44.74 -54.22
N ARG A 8 35.30 44.64 -52.87
CA ARG A 8 36.21 45.39 -51.95
C ARG A 8 36.04 45.01 -50.46
N ARG A 9 37.20 45.06 -49.77
CA ARG A 9 37.53 44.75 -48.37
C ARG A 9 36.84 45.66 -47.34
N ALA A 10 36.65 45.16 -46.12
CA ALA A 10 37.04 45.87 -44.89
C ALA A 10 37.22 44.90 -43.72
N ALA A 11 38.38 44.99 -43.07
CA ALA A 11 38.74 44.28 -41.85
C ALA A 11 38.11 44.94 -40.62
N LYS A 12 37.70 44.14 -39.63
CA LYS A 12 37.46 44.55 -38.23
C LYS A 12 37.69 43.31 -37.35
N LEU A 13 38.93 43.07 -36.94
CA LEU A 13 39.50 43.48 -35.65
C LEU A 13 38.71 42.94 -34.46
N MET A 14 39.30 41.90 -33.84
CA MET A 14 39.27 41.54 -32.42
C MET A 14 37.91 41.64 -31.69
N ASP A 15 37.31 40.49 -31.41
CA ASP A 15 36.77 40.32 -30.06
C ASP A 15 36.98 38.88 -29.58
N ARG A 16 37.53 38.75 -28.37
CA ARG A 16 37.79 37.48 -27.67
C ARG A 16 36.45 36.81 -27.35
N PRO A 17 36.34 35.48 -27.38
CA PRO A 17 35.20 34.83 -26.74
C PRO A 17 35.30 35.08 -25.23
N SER A 18 34.32 35.82 -24.73
CA SER A 18 34.10 36.09 -23.32
C SER A 18 34.01 34.78 -22.53
N ALA A 19 34.69 34.80 -21.38
CA ALA A 19 34.74 33.70 -20.44
C ALA A 19 33.32 33.23 -20.07
N SER A 20 33.20 31.91 -20.04
CA SER A 20 32.27 31.11 -19.24
C SER A 20 31.35 31.92 -18.33
N THR A 21 30.05 31.87 -18.61
CA THR A 21 28.98 32.07 -17.63
C THR A 21 29.11 31.01 -16.54
N VAL A 22 30.03 31.21 -15.61
CA VAL A 22 29.97 30.63 -14.27
C VAL A 22 28.69 31.21 -13.68
N GLY A 23 27.66 30.37 -13.56
CA GLY A 23 26.43 30.77 -12.89
C GLY A 23 26.78 31.34 -11.53
N GLU A 24 26.35 32.58 -11.26
CA GLU A 24 26.51 33.22 -9.96
C GLU A 24 26.02 32.25 -8.87
N VAL A 25 26.98 31.73 -8.11
CA VAL A 25 26.68 31.01 -6.88
C VAL A 25 26.12 32.07 -5.94
N ASN A 26 24.80 32.07 -5.74
CA ASN A 26 24.17 32.94 -4.76
C ASN A 26 24.87 32.69 -3.40
N PRO A 27 25.60 33.67 -2.84
CA PRO A 27 26.42 33.46 -1.64
C PRO A 27 25.60 33.05 -0.40
N ASP A 28 24.28 33.24 -0.46
CA ASP A 28 23.35 32.86 0.60
C ASP A 28 22.80 31.43 0.46
N ASP A 29 22.92 30.77 -0.70
CA ASP A 29 22.40 29.39 -0.91
C ASP A 29 23.42 28.32 -0.48
N ARG A 30 23.68 28.28 0.82
CA ARG A 30 24.60 27.31 1.44
C ARG A 30 24.07 25.88 1.48
N ILE A 31 22.77 25.68 1.26
CA ILE A 31 22.18 24.33 1.27
C ILE A 31 22.40 23.68 -0.10
N SER A 32 22.14 24.38 -1.21
CA SER A 32 22.36 23.82 -2.55
C SER A 32 23.83 23.54 -2.88
N SER A 33 24.78 24.11 -2.13
CA SER A 33 26.21 23.84 -2.26
C SER A 33 26.67 22.57 -1.53
N LEU A 34 25.84 21.99 -0.64
CA LEU A 34 26.17 20.76 0.07
C LEU A 34 26.37 19.58 -0.90
N PRO A 35 27.26 18.61 -0.57
CA PRO A 35 27.39 17.34 -1.29
C PRO A 35 26.08 16.53 -1.41
N ASN A 36 25.96 15.73 -2.47
CA ASN A 36 24.72 14.99 -2.78
C ASN A 36 24.32 14.03 -1.65
N ASP A 37 25.29 13.37 -1.01
CA ASP A 37 25.07 12.46 0.11
C ASP A 37 24.43 13.16 1.33
N ILE A 38 24.82 14.40 1.62
CA ILE A 38 24.20 15.20 2.69
C ILE A 38 22.78 15.60 2.28
N LEU A 39 22.58 16.06 1.05
CA LEU A 39 21.26 16.42 0.55
C LEU A 39 20.29 15.23 0.55
N LEU A 40 20.78 14.05 0.15
CA LEU A 40 20.00 12.82 0.19
C LEU A 40 19.68 12.40 1.64
N ASN A 41 20.58 12.61 2.60
CA ASN A 41 20.29 12.38 4.01
C ASN A 41 19.18 13.30 4.54
N ILE A 42 19.18 14.57 4.13
CA ILE A 42 18.12 15.52 4.47
C ILE A 42 16.80 15.07 3.86
N LEU A 43 16.78 14.73 2.57
CA LEU A 43 15.57 14.30 1.87
C LEU A 43 15.01 12.96 2.38
N ASP A 44 15.87 12.01 2.79
CA ASP A 44 15.44 10.72 3.36
C ASP A 44 14.69 10.89 4.71
N ARG A 45 14.85 12.05 5.37
CA ARG A 45 14.14 12.41 6.60
C ARG A 45 12.84 13.17 6.37
N LEU A 46 12.54 13.59 5.14
CA LEU A 46 11.31 14.28 4.78
C LEU A 46 10.26 13.29 4.26
N ASP A 47 8.99 13.64 4.40
CA ASP A 47 7.94 12.95 3.64
C ASP A 47 8.11 13.19 2.14
N VAL A 48 7.60 12.26 1.33
CA VAL A 48 7.77 12.31 -0.14
C VAL A 48 7.20 13.59 -0.74
N ARG A 49 6.15 14.19 -0.18
CA ARG A 49 5.60 15.44 -0.70
C ARG A 49 6.59 16.59 -0.51
N ASN A 50 7.20 16.71 0.66
CA ASN A 50 8.20 17.75 0.93
C ASN A 50 9.51 17.47 0.18
N ALA A 51 9.96 16.22 0.12
CA ALA A 51 11.12 15.84 -0.67
C ALA A 51 10.91 16.08 -2.18
N ALA A 52 9.71 15.81 -2.71
CA ALA A 52 9.41 16.12 -4.10
C ALA A 52 9.36 17.63 -4.36
N ARG A 53 8.89 18.45 -3.40
CA ARG A 53 8.83 19.90 -3.57
C ARG A 53 10.20 20.55 -3.70
N THR A 54 11.25 19.98 -3.12
CA THR A 54 12.60 20.53 -3.30
C THR A 54 13.06 20.45 -4.76
N SER A 55 12.40 19.63 -5.61
CA SER A 55 12.74 19.50 -7.03
C SER A 55 12.69 20.80 -7.82
N VAL A 56 11.96 21.82 -7.32
CA VAL A 56 11.83 23.12 -7.98
C VAL A 56 12.97 24.09 -7.65
N LEU A 57 13.81 23.77 -6.67
CA LEU A 57 14.89 24.65 -6.21
C LEU A 57 15.99 24.81 -7.27
N SER A 58 16.39 23.72 -7.92
CA SER A 58 17.33 23.76 -9.04
C SER A 58 17.28 22.48 -9.89
N ARG A 59 17.98 22.49 -11.03
CA ARG A 59 18.17 21.29 -11.86
C ARG A 59 18.85 20.13 -11.11
N ARG A 60 19.68 20.43 -10.11
CA ARG A 60 20.32 19.42 -9.26
C ARG A 60 19.29 18.78 -8.32
N TRP A 61 18.50 19.62 -7.64
CA TRP A 61 17.48 19.15 -6.71
C TRP A 61 16.36 18.34 -7.38
N SER A 62 16.10 18.56 -8.67
CA SER A 62 15.09 17.80 -9.40
C SER A 62 15.42 16.32 -9.58
N GLN A 63 16.71 15.96 -9.52
CA GLN A 63 17.19 14.59 -9.65
C GLN A 63 17.32 13.86 -8.31
N LEU A 64 17.48 14.59 -7.20
CA LEU A 64 17.77 13.99 -5.90
C LEU A 64 16.69 13.01 -5.40
N PRO A 65 15.37 13.28 -5.53
CA PRO A 65 14.34 12.30 -5.14
C PRO A 65 14.47 10.96 -5.88
N ALA A 66 14.97 10.98 -7.12
CA ALA A 66 15.19 9.77 -7.91
C ALA A 66 16.47 9.02 -7.50
N MET A 67 17.32 9.58 -6.65
CA MET A 67 18.51 8.90 -6.11
C MET A 67 18.26 8.27 -4.73
N LEU A 68 17.12 8.57 -4.09
CA LEU A 68 16.82 8.05 -2.75
C LEU A 68 16.76 6.52 -2.74
N PRO A 69 17.39 5.84 -1.76
CA PRO A 69 17.34 4.39 -1.63
C PRO A 69 16.02 3.91 -1.03
N ARG A 70 15.28 4.77 -0.32
CA ARG A 70 13.99 4.48 0.31
C ARG A 70 12.94 5.41 -0.28
N LEU A 71 11.96 4.82 -0.94
CA LEU A 71 10.83 5.52 -1.55
C LEU A 71 9.56 5.01 -0.89
N VAL A 72 8.95 5.83 -0.04
CA VAL A 72 7.69 5.51 0.64
C VAL A 72 6.65 6.53 0.23
N ILE A 73 5.78 6.14 -0.71
CA ILE A 73 4.74 7.02 -1.25
C ILE A 73 3.39 6.49 -0.78
N SER A 74 2.71 7.29 0.05
CA SER A 74 1.44 6.94 0.68
C SER A 74 0.36 7.95 0.29
N ALA A 75 -0.69 7.48 -0.38
CA ALA A 75 -1.86 8.30 -0.69
C ALA A 75 -2.52 8.89 0.58
N PRO A 76 -2.69 8.15 1.70
CA PRO A 76 -3.17 8.73 2.95
C PRO A 76 -2.41 9.99 3.40
N ASP A 77 -1.07 10.01 3.28
CA ASP A 77 -0.23 11.16 3.65
C ASP A 77 -0.46 12.37 2.73
N LEU A 78 -1.04 12.10 1.55
CA LEU A 78 -1.37 13.11 0.56
C LEU A 78 -2.80 13.66 0.70
N LEU A 79 -3.59 13.17 1.65
CA LEU A 79 -4.89 13.75 1.94
C LEU A 79 -4.75 15.22 2.38
N PRO A 80 -5.71 16.09 2.02
CA PRO A 80 -5.74 17.45 2.53
C PRO A 80 -5.98 17.44 4.04
N SER A 81 -5.17 18.18 4.80
CA SER A 81 -5.40 18.37 6.23
C SER A 81 -6.76 19.04 6.46
N GLU A 82 -7.43 18.70 7.57
CA GLU A 82 -8.74 19.25 7.97
C GLU A 82 -8.81 20.79 7.96
N THR A 83 -7.65 21.45 8.15
CA THR A 83 -7.49 22.90 8.10
C THR A 83 -7.62 23.50 6.70
N LYS A 84 -7.23 22.77 5.64
CA LYS A 84 -7.34 23.24 4.25
C LYS A 84 -8.71 22.96 3.65
N THR A 85 -9.36 21.87 4.07
CA THR A 85 -10.72 21.50 3.66
C THR A 85 -11.74 22.58 4.02
N LYS A 86 -11.58 23.32 5.13
CA LYS A 86 -12.48 24.45 5.47
C LYS A 86 -12.53 25.57 4.42
N LYS A 87 -11.43 25.84 3.70
CA LYS A 87 -11.38 26.90 2.66
C LYS A 87 -11.88 26.43 1.29
N THR A 88 -11.45 25.26 0.82
CA THR A 88 -11.84 24.72 -0.51
C THR A 88 -13.25 24.13 -0.52
N ASN A 89 -13.72 23.57 0.60
CA ASN A 89 -15.04 22.96 0.68
C ASN A 89 -16.18 23.97 0.63
N GLY A 90 -15.95 25.26 0.89
CA GLY A 90 -17.02 26.27 0.93
C GLY A 90 -17.83 26.38 -0.37
N LYS A 91 -17.20 26.22 -1.54
CA LYS A 91 -17.87 26.34 -2.85
C LYS A 91 -18.54 25.02 -3.29
N LEU A 92 -17.87 23.89 -3.07
CA LEU A 92 -18.41 22.56 -3.41
C LEU A 92 -19.54 22.15 -2.47
N VAL A 93 -19.39 22.38 -1.16
CA VAL A 93 -20.44 22.17 -0.16
C VAL A 93 -21.68 22.99 -0.50
N ARG A 94 -21.54 24.25 -0.92
CA ARG A 94 -22.68 25.08 -1.33
C ARG A 94 -23.45 24.49 -2.51
N ARG A 95 -22.73 23.99 -3.53
CA ARG A 95 -23.35 23.37 -4.73
C ARG A 95 -24.03 22.04 -4.40
N THR A 96 -23.36 21.17 -3.63
CA THR A 96 -23.94 19.88 -3.24
C THR A 96 -25.10 20.05 -2.27
N LYS A 97 -25.03 21.03 -1.34
CA LYS A 97 -26.12 21.34 -0.42
C LYS A 97 -27.36 21.87 -1.14
N ALA A 98 -27.19 22.66 -2.20
CA ALA A 98 -28.29 23.13 -3.03
C ALA A 98 -28.97 21.98 -3.79
N ALA A 99 -28.20 21.13 -4.48
CA ALA A 99 -28.76 20.01 -5.25
C ALA A 99 -29.45 18.95 -4.37
N VAL A 100 -28.92 18.69 -3.17
CA VAL A 100 -29.52 17.73 -2.23
C VAL A 100 -30.75 18.31 -1.52
N ALA A 101 -30.76 19.62 -1.22
CA ALA A 101 -31.95 20.29 -0.66
C ALA A 101 -33.13 20.29 -1.65
N GLU A 102 -32.86 20.45 -2.94
CA GLU A 102 -33.87 20.42 -4.01
C GLU A 102 -34.50 19.03 -4.18
N ALA A 103 -33.69 17.96 -4.14
CA ALA A 103 -34.18 16.58 -4.23
C ALA A 103 -35.03 16.15 -3.01
N LEU A 104 -34.79 16.75 -1.84
CA LEU A 104 -35.38 16.32 -0.57
C LEU A 104 -36.52 17.20 -0.05
N ALA A 105 -36.66 18.43 -0.53
CA ALA A 105 -37.88 19.23 -0.35
C ALA A 105 -39.13 18.47 -0.84
N ASN A 106 -38.95 17.53 -1.76
CA ASN A 106 -39.99 16.66 -2.30
C ASN A 106 -40.35 15.46 -1.39
N ALA A 107 -39.67 15.26 -0.24
CA ALA A 107 -39.79 14.03 0.58
C ALA A 107 -40.37 14.22 2.00
N GLY A 108 -40.76 15.43 2.42
CA GLY A 108 -41.58 15.66 3.63
C GLY A 108 -40.96 15.35 5.02
N LEU A 109 -39.63 15.27 5.13
CA LEU A 109 -38.90 15.03 6.39
C LEU A 109 -38.72 16.30 7.24
N SER A 110 -38.51 16.15 8.56
CA SER A 110 -38.23 17.28 9.46
C SER A 110 -36.93 18.02 9.08
N ASN A 111 -36.93 19.36 9.13
CA ASN A 111 -35.82 20.18 8.65
C ASN A 111 -34.48 19.90 9.35
N ALA A 112 -34.47 19.53 10.63
CA ALA A 112 -33.24 19.30 11.40
C ALA A 112 -32.55 17.98 11.04
N GLU A 113 -33.32 16.90 10.93
CA GLU A 113 -32.81 15.58 10.56
C GLU A 113 -32.33 15.57 9.10
N LEU A 114 -33.02 16.33 8.23
CA LEU A 114 -32.63 16.52 6.85
C LEU A 114 -31.25 17.19 6.71
N VAL A 115 -31.02 18.25 7.48
CA VAL A 115 -29.74 18.97 7.49
C VAL A 115 -28.62 18.06 8.00
N GLN A 116 -28.87 17.25 9.03
CA GLN A 116 -27.88 16.32 9.56
C GLN A 116 -27.49 15.24 8.54
N ARG A 117 -28.49 14.57 7.93
CA ARG A 117 -28.24 13.53 6.90
C ARG A 117 -27.53 14.10 5.68
N THR A 118 -27.91 15.30 5.25
CA THR A 118 -27.26 16.00 4.13
C THR A 118 -25.81 16.34 4.45
N ASN A 119 -25.53 16.91 5.62
CA ASN A 119 -24.16 17.24 6.02
C ASN A 119 -23.27 15.99 6.09
N ALA A 120 -23.79 14.88 6.62
CA ALA A 120 -23.08 13.61 6.66
C ALA A 120 -22.78 13.06 5.25
N ALA A 121 -23.77 13.08 4.35
CA ALA A 121 -23.59 12.64 2.97
C ALA A 121 -22.56 13.50 2.21
N VAL A 122 -22.62 14.83 2.35
CA VAL A 122 -21.66 15.74 1.74
C VAL A 122 -20.25 15.53 2.30
N ALA A 123 -20.10 15.36 3.62
CA ALA A 123 -18.80 15.07 4.23
C ALA A 123 -18.20 13.77 3.69
N LYS A 124 -19.01 12.72 3.54
CA LYS A 124 -18.60 11.43 2.97
C LYS A 124 -18.15 11.56 1.52
N ALA A 125 -18.92 12.28 0.68
CA ALA A 125 -18.56 12.50 -0.72
C ALA A 125 -17.27 13.31 -0.87
N LEU A 126 -17.04 14.31 -0.01
CA LEU A 126 -15.80 15.09 0.01
C LEU A 126 -14.59 14.25 0.44
N ALA A 127 -14.76 13.40 1.46
CA ALA A 127 -13.72 12.48 1.89
C ALA A 127 -13.35 11.49 0.78
N ASP A 128 -14.35 10.99 0.05
CA ASP A 128 -14.14 10.07 -1.08
C ASP A 128 -13.43 10.75 -2.25
N ALA A 129 -13.84 11.96 -2.62
CA ALA A 129 -13.16 12.76 -3.64
C ALA A 129 -11.71 13.09 -3.25
N ALA A 130 -11.45 13.35 -1.95
CA ALA A 130 -10.10 13.58 -1.45
C ALA A 130 -9.19 12.36 -1.64
N LYS A 131 -9.72 11.13 -1.49
CA LYS A 131 -8.97 9.89 -1.74
C LYS A 131 -8.56 9.76 -3.22
N VAL A 132 -9.44 10.09 -4.17
CA VAL A 132 -9.11 10.13 -5.62
C VAL A 132 -7.97 11.12 -5.91
N VAL A 133 -8.06 12.33 -5.36
CA VAL A 133 -7.03 13.36 -5.55
C VAL A 133 -5.70 12.91 -4.96
N ALA A 134 -5.72 12.29 -3.78
CA ALA A 134 -4.53 11.75 -3.14
C ALA A 134 -3.90 10.59 -3.93
N ASN A 135 -4.71 9.66 -4.43
CA ASN A 135 -4.30 8.58 -5.33
C ASN A 135 -3.63 9.12 -6.59
N THR A 136 -4.27 10.10 -7.25
CA THR A 136 -3.73 10.74 -8.45
C THR A 136 -2.38 11.40 -8.17
N ALA A 137 -2.25 12.08 -7.03
CA ALA A 137 -0.99 12.69 -6.61
C ALA A 137 0.10 11.63 -6.33
N ALA A 138 -0.25 10.52 -5.67
CA ALA A 138 0.66 9.40 -5.41
C ALA A 138 1.13 8.76 -6.72
N ALA A 139 0.22 8.46 -7.65
CA ALA A 139 0.55 7.89 -8.96
C ALA A 139 1.46 8.83 -9.77
N LYS A 140 1.16 10.12 -9.80
CA LYS A 140 2.00 11.12 -10.48
C LYS A 140 3.39 11.21 -9.85
N ALA A 141 3.49 11.23 -8.52
CA ALA A 141 4.77 11.25 -7.82
C ALA A 141 5.59 10.00 -8.14
N THR A 142 4.96 8.82 -8.08
CA THR A 142 5.54 7.53 -8.41
C THR A 142 6.12 7.53 -9.81
N LYS A 143 5.30 7.82 -10.82
CA LYS A 143 5.70 7.86 -12.22
C LYS A 143 6.85 8.85 -12.43
N SER A 144 6.75 10.05 -11.85
CA SER A 144 7.73 11.11 -12.02
C SER A 144 9.08 10.77 -11.40
N ILE A 145 9.09 10.23 -10.17
CA ILE A 145 10.32 9.88 -9.46
C ILE A 145 10.99 8.67 -10.10
N LEU A 146 10.21 7.62 -10.41
CA LEU A 146 10.75 6.38 -10.96
C LEU A 146 11.26 6.55 -12.40
N ALA A 147 10.60 7.37 -13.23
CA ALA A 147 11.05 7.63 -14.60
C ALA A 147 12.37 8.41 -14.70
N ARG A 148 12.81 9.06 -13.62
CA ARG A 148 14.10 9.77 -13.55
C ARG A 148 15.24 8.91 -13.02
N ARG A 149 14.98 7.66 -12.62
CA ARG A 149 16.04 6.78 -12.10
C ARG A 149 16.92 6.30 -13.25
N ASP A 150 18.21 6.27 -12.98
CA ASP A 150 19.21 5.68 -13.87
C ASP A 150 19.22 4.14 -13.68
N PRO A 151 19.05 3.34 -14.76
CA PRO A 151 19.11 1.88 -14.72
C PRO A 151 20.41 1.28 -14.13
N GLY A 152 21.51 2.04 -14.09
CA GLY A 152 22.77 1.66 -13.43
C GLY A 152 23.01 2.33 -12.07
N GLY A 153 22.05 3.12 -11.60
CA GLY A 153 22.20 4.00 -10.45
C GLY A 153 22.03 3.33 -9.08
N CYS A 154 21.67 4.14 -8.08
CA CYS A 154 21.52 3.67 -6.70
C CYS A 154 20.43 2.59 -6.57
N THR A 155 20.76 1.50 -5.87
CA THR A 155 19.83 0.42 -5.53
C THR A 155 18.65 0.96 -4.71
N ILE A 156 17.43 0.53 -5.07
CA ILE A 156 16.22 0.82 -4.30
C ILE A 156 16.13 -0.20 -3.17
N ARG A 157 16.50 0.21 -1.96
CA ARG A 157 16.44 -0.62 -0.75
C ARG A 157 15.00 -0.86 -0.29
N LEU A 158 14.11 0.12 -0.52
CA LEU A 158 12.68 0.01 -0.24
C LEU A 158 11.87 0.85 -1.24
N LEU A 159 10.92 0.21 -1.91
CA LEU A 159 9.87 0.82 -2.71
C LEU A 159 8.51 0.44 -2.11
N SER A 160 7.94 1.33 -1.32
CA SER A 160 6.66 1.11 -0.64
C SER A 160 5.59 2.03 -1.19
N MET A 161 4.52 1.44 -1.68
CA MET A 161 3.37 2.13 -2.25
C MET A 161 2.12 1.82 -1.45
N THR A 162 1.50 2.86 -0.89
CA THR A 162 0.19 2.78 -0.24
C THR A 162 -0.80 3.60 -1.04
N PHE A 163 -1.87 2.97 -1.52
CA PHE A 163 -2.87 3.63 -2.36
C PHE A 163 -4.26 3.02 -2.13
N TYR A 164 -5.29 3.81 -2.41
CA TYR A 164 -6.66 3.30 -2.42
C TYR A 164 -6.89 2.54 -3.72
N LEU A 165 -7.60 1.42 -3.66
CA LEU A 165 -8.03 0.65 -4.81
C LEU A 165 -9.18 1.37 -5.51
N LYS A 166 -8.91 2.59 -6.00
CA LYS A 166 -9.88 3.46 -6.64
C LYS A 166 -9.27 4.09 -7.87
N ASP A 167 -10.13 4.38 -8.86
CA ASP A 167 -9.75 4.98 -10.14
C ASP A 167 -8.63 4.20 -10.86
N ASP A 168 -7.94 4.82 -11.81
CA ASP A 168 -6.87 4.20 -12.60
C ASP A 168 -5.48 4.34 -11.93
N ALA A 169 -5.38 5.03 -10.80
CA ALA A 169 -4.12 5.23 -10.09
C ALA A 169 -3.42 3.91 -9.69
N PRO A 170 -4.11 2.85 -9.19
CA PRO A 170 -3.49 1.56 -8.90
C PRO A 170 -2.75 1.00 -10.11
N ILE A 171 -3.38 0.98 -11.28
CA ILE A 171 -2.79 0.45 -12.53
C ILE A 171 -1.59 1.30 -12.94
N SER A 172 -1.71 2.63 -12.90
CA SER A 172 -0.61 3.56 -13.19
C SER A 172 0.59 3.38 -12.25
N VAL A 173 0.33 3.18 -10.96
CA VAL A 173 1.36 2.85 -9.96
C VAL A 173 1.99 1.50 -10.28
N GLY A 174 1.19 0.47 -10.55
CA GLY A 174 1.65 -0.87 -10.88
C GLY A 174 2.59 -0.88 -12.09
N HIS A 175 2.21 -0.24 -13.20
CA HIS A 175 3.10 -0.13 -14.36
C HIS A 175 4.40 0.63 -14.08
N SER A 176 4.32 1.73 -13.32
CA SER A 176 5.51 2.51 -12.95
C SER A 176 6.48 1.69 -12.08
N VAL A 177 5.94 0.92 -11.13
CA VAL A 177 6.71 0.05 -10.24
C VAL A 177 7.29 -1.14 -11.00
N ALA A 178 6.52 -1.77 -11.89
CA ALA A 178 7.01 -2.85 -12.75
C ALA A 178 8.19 -2.39 -13.62
N SER A 179 8.06 -1.24 -14.27
CA SER A 179 9.12 -0.65 -15.09
C SER A 179 10.37 -0.34 -14.26
N ALA A 180 10.20 0.22 -13.07
CA ALA A 180 11.32 0.48 -12.15
C ALA A 180 12.01 -0.80 -11.71
N MET A 181 11.28 -1.87 -11.38
CA MET A 181 11.90 -3.15 -10.99
C MET A 181 12.57 -3.89 -12.15
N ALA A 182 12.13 -3.66 -13.39
CA ALA A 182 12.78 -4.21 -14.58
C ALA A 182 14.12 -3.51 -14.90
N THR A 183 14.25 -2.24 -14.53
CA THR A 183 15.40 -1.39 -14.88
C THR A 183 16.37 -1.16 -13.73
N CYS A 184 15.87 -1.17 -12.49
CA CYS A 184 16.63 -0.85 -11.29
C CYS A 184 16.66 -2.05 -10.34
N LYS A 185 17.82 -2.27 -9.70
CA LYS A 185 17.91 -3.24 -8.60
C LYS A 185 17.03 -2.79 -7.43
N THR A 186 16.02 -3.59 -7.11
CA THR A 186 15.07 -3.35 -6.01
C THR A 186 15.15 -4.48 -5.00
N GLU A 187 15.47 -4.15 -3.74
CA GLU A 187 15.60 -5.13 -2.65
C GLU A 187 14.25 -5.47 -2.03
N LYS A 188 13.44 -4.46 -1.73
CA LYS A 188 12.09 -4.60 -1.17
C LYS A 188 11.10 -3.77 -1.96
N ALA A 189 10.06 -4.42 -2.43
CA ALA A 189 8.90 -3.78 -3.05
C ALA A 189 7.64 -4.17 -2.26
N GLU A 190 6.83 -3.17 -1.91
CA GLU A 190 5.70 -3.33 -1.00
C GLU A 190 4.47 -2.62 -1.54
N PHE A 191 3.35 -3.34 -1.66
CA PHE A 191 2.04 -2.77 -1.92
C PHE A 191 1.15 -2.91 -0.68
N ILE A 192 0.60 -1.79 -0.24
CA ILE A 192 -0.44 -1.71 0.78
C ILE A 192 -1.69 -1.16 0.08
N VAL A 193 -2.63 -2.06 -0.21
CA VAL A 193 -3.83 -1.74 -0.97
C VAL A 193 -4.96 -1.42 0.00
N LEU A 194 -5.38 -0.17 0.01
CA LEU A 194 -6.46 0.33 0.86
C LEU A 194 -7.79 0.35 0.10
N THR A 195 -8.89 0.43 0.83
CA THR A 195 -10.25 0.57 0.29
C THR A 195 -10.88 1.88 0.72
N GLU A 196 -11.87 2.36 -0.02
CA GLU A 196 -12.51 3.63 0.30
C GLU A 196 -13.24 3.62 1.64
N LYS A 197 -13.86 2.51 2.02
CA LYS A 197 -14.59 2.38 3.28
C LYS A 197 -13.77 1.60 4.30
N GLU A 198 -13.94 1.97 5.57
CA GLU A 198 -13.45 1.15 6.67
C GLU A 198 -14.32 -0.11 6.83
N ARG A 199 -13.77 -1.12 7.50
CA ARG A 199 -14.40 -2.43 7.66
C ARG A 199 -15.86 -2.36 8.12
N LEU A 200 -16.16 -1.51 9.10
CA LEU A 200 -17.50 -1.39 9.70
C LEU A 200 -18.48 -0.61 8.81
N GLU A 201 -17.98 0.10 7.80
CA GLU A 201 -18.77 0.89 6.86
C GLU A 201 -19.06 0.15 5.56
N CYS A 202 -18.36 -0.97 5.30
CA CYS A 202 -18.54 -1.78 4.10
C CYS A 202 -19.80 -2.64 4.20
N ASP A 203 -20.60 -2.61 3.14
CA ASP A 203 -21.58 -3.66 2.87
C ASP A 203 -20.98 -4.77 1.97
N VAL A 204 -21.81 -5.76 1.63
CA VAL A 204 -21.38 -6.90 0.80
C VAL A 204 -21.00 -6.47 -0.62
N TYR A 205 -21.73 -5.51 -1.19
CA TYR A 205 -21.47 -5.01 -2.54
C TYR A 205 -20.15 -4.24 -2.61
N ASP A 206 -19.81 -3.50 -1.56
CA ASP A 206 -18.53 -2.81 -1.46
C ASP A 206 -17.35 -3.78 -1.56
N VAL A 207 -17.33 -4.84 -0.74
CA VAL A 207 -16.21 -5.79 -0.70
C VAL A 207 -16.09 -6.62 -1.98
N GLU A 208 -17.21 -6.93 -2.64
CA GLU A 208 -17.22 -7.62 -3.95
C GLU A 208 -16.72 -6.71 -5.07
N ASN A 209 -17.12 -5.44 -5.06
CA ASN A 209 -16.60 -4.45 -6.00
C ASN A 209 -15.10 -4.22 -5.79
N TYR A 210 -14.64 -4.14 -4.53
CA TYR A 210 -13.21 -4.06 -4.22
C TYR A 210 -12.45 -5.30 -4.70
N GLY A 211 -12.98 -6.50 -4.46
CA GLY A 211 -12.39 -7.73 -5.00
C GLY A 211 -12.25 -7.70 -6.52
N THR A 212 -13.31 -7.31 -7.23
CA THR A 212 -13.31 -7.20 -8.71
C THR A 212 -12.26 -6.21 -9.22
N ARG A 213 -12.16 -5.04 -8.59
CA ARG A 213 -11.15 -4.02 -8.95
C ARG A 213 -9.74 -4.51 -8.66
N PHE A 214 -9.54 -5.26 -7.58
CA PHE A 214 -8.23 -5.82 -7.26
C PHE A 214 -7.83 -6.87 -8.29
N VAL A 215 -8.74 -7.76 -8.69
CA VAL A 215 -8.48 -8.76 -9.73
C VAL A 215 -8.08 -8.08 -11.05
N SER A 216 -8.78 -7.02 -11.45
CA SER A 216 -8.41 -6.22 -12.63
C SER A 216 -7.00 -5.63 -12.49
N PHE A 217 -6.73 -4.94 -11.37
CA PHE A 217 -5.41 -4.38 -11.08
C PHE A 217 -4.29 -5.44 -11.09
N PHE A 218 -4.54 -6.61 -10.50
CA PHE A 218 -3.59 -7.72 -10.47
C PHE A 218 -3.24 -8.23 -11.87
N ASN A 219 -4.26 -8.43 -12.71
CA ASN A 219 -4.09 -8.94 -14.08
C ASN A 219 -3.39 -7.92 -14.99
N GLU A 220 -3.63 -6.63 -14.83
CA GLU A 220 -2.96 -5.58 -15.61
C GLU A 220 -1.50 -5.38 -15.17
N CYS A 221 -1.18 -5.66 -13.91
CA CYS A 221 0.11 -5.35 -13.30
C CYS A 221 0.90 -6.57 -12.82
N VAL A 222 0.72 -7.75 -13.45
CA VAL A 222 1.35 -9.03 -13.07
C VAL A 222 2.86 -8.90 -12.84
N ASN A 223 3.56 -8.14 -13.70
CA ASN A 223 5.01 -7.89 -13.58
C ASN A 223 5.39 -7.13 -12.29
N ALA A 224 4.53 -6.22 -11.82
CA ALA A 224 4.73 -5.56 -10.55
C ALA A 224 4.59 -6.59 -9.41
N PHE A 225 3.50 -7.35 -9.41
CA PHE A 225 3.23 -8.38 -8.40
C PHE A 225 4.32 -9.45 -8.33
N ALA A 226 4.86 -9.90 -9.46
CA ALA A 226 5.96 -10.85 -9.51
C ALA A 226 7.25 -10.36 -8.80
N GLY A 227 7.44 -9.04 -8.72
CA GLY A 227 8.56 -8.40 -8.04
C GLY A 227 8.31 -8.08 -6.56
N LEU A 228 7.07 -8.19 -6.06
CA LEU A 228 6.74 -7.78 -4.70
C LEU A 228 7.36 -8.68 -3.63
N THR A 229 7.77 -8.03 -2.54
CA THR A 229 8.28 -8.68 -1.32
C THR A 229 7.31 -8.56 -0.16
N ARG A 230 6.41 -7.57 -0.16
CA ARG A 230 5.29 -7.49 0.76
C ARG A 230 4.00 -7.12 0.03
N LEU A 231 2.91 -7.77 0.40
CA LEU A 231 1.57 -7.44 -0.07
C LEU A 231 0.62 -7.43 1.12
N HIS A 232 -0.09 -6.31 1.30
CA HIS A 232 -1.16 -6.20 2.27
C HIS A 232 -2.46 -5.82 1.58
N LEU A 233 -3.49 -6.62 1.81
CA LEU A 233 -4.82 -6.48 1.25
C LEU A 233 -5.84 -6.35 2.37
N GLN A 234 -6.82 -5.47 2.17
CA GLN A 234 -7.91 -5.30 3.12
C GLN A 234 -9.28 -5.20 2.43
N ASN A 235 -10.32 -5.67 3.11
CA ASN A 235 -11.72 -5.50 2.71
C ASN A 235 -12.03 -6.00 1.29
N LEU A 236 -11.53 -7.19 0.91
CA LEU A 236 -11.74 -7.75 -0.42
C LEU A 236 -12.57 -9.03 -0.35
N ARG A 237 -13.58 -9.16 -1.22
CA ARG A 237 -14.27 -10.44 -1.44
C ARG A 237 -13.98 -10.93 -2.85
N PHE A 238 -13.28 -12.06 -2.96
CA PHE A 238 -12.95 -12.66 -4.26
C PHE A 238 -14.07 -13.62 -4.68
N ALA A 239 -14.62 -13.41 -5.89
CA ALA A 239 -15.63 -14.32 -6.46
C ALA A 239 -15.06 -15.73 -6.66
N LYS A 240 -13.86 -15.81 -7.25
CA LYS A 240 -13.18 -17.09 -7.46
C LYS A 240 -12.19 -17.40 -6.33
N SER A 241 -12.27 -18.63 -5.85
CA SER A 241 -11.46 -19.17 -4.76
C SER A 241 -9.98 -19.38 -5.11
N ASP A 242 -9.71 -19.70 -6.37
CA ASP A 242 -8.36 -19.93 -6.91
C ASP A 242 -7.51 -18.65 -6.98
N PHE A 243 -8.13 -17.48 -6.90
CA PHE A 243 -7.43 -16.22 -7.06
C PHE A 243 -6.39 -15.96 -5.98
N VAL A 244 -6.62 -16.41 -4.73
CA VAL A 244 -5.61 -16.30 -3.67
C VAL A 244 -4.37 -17.14 -3.99
N SER A 245 -4.56 -18.32 -4.59
CA SER A 245 -3.46 -19.17 -5.08
C SER A 245 -2.70 -18.48 -6.22
N ASN A 246 -3.39 -17.76 -7.11
CA ASN A 246 -2.74 -17.00 -8.19
C ASN A 246 -1.78 -15.92 -7.65
N ILE A 247 -2.11 -15.28 -6.52
CA ILE A 247 -1.22 -14.33 -5.85
C ILE A 247 0.07 -15.04 -5.41
N LEU A 248 -0.06 -16.19 -4.75
CA LEU A 248 1.10 -16.97 -4.26
C LEU A 248 1.98 -17.49 -5.41
N VAL A 249 1.37 -17.95 -6.51
CA VAL A 249 2.10 -18.44 -7.69
C VAL A 249 2.83 -17.30 -8.42
N THR A 250 2.20 -16.14 -8.52
CA THR A 250 2.75 -14.98 -9.24
C THR A 250 3.84 -14.29 -8.43
N CYS A 251 3.60 -14.01 -7.16
CA CYS A 251 4.46 -13.20 -6.29
C CYS A 251 5.65 -13.99 -5.71
N LYS A 252 6.51 -14.58 -6.56
CA LYS A 252 7.56 -15.53 -6.13
C LYS A 252 8.60 -14.99 -5.13
N LYS A 253 8.70 -13.66 -4.98
CA LYS A 253 9.63 -12.98 -4.05
C LYS A 253 8.97 -12.58 -2.73
N LEU A 254 7.71 -12.97 -2.51
CA LEU A 254 6.92 -12.51 -1.37
C LEU A 254 7.47 -13.06 -0.05
N ASN A 255 7.83 -12.16 0.85
CA ASN A 255 8.27 -12.45 2.21
C ASN A 255 7.14 -12.22 3.22
N TYR A 256 6.21 -11.30 2.92
CA TYR A 256 5.05 -10.98 3.75
C TYR A 256 3.77 -10.99 2.91
N LEU A 257 2.76 -11.70 3.40
CA LEU A 257 1.40 -11.64 2.87
C LEU A 257 0.42 -11.35 4.01
N GLY A 258 -0.37 -10.28 3.86
CA GLY A 258 -1.36 -9.88 4.85
C GLY A 258 -2.74 -9.76 4.23
N PHE A 259 -3.72 -10.41 4.85
CA PHE A 259 -5.14 -10.26 4.58
C PHE A 259 -5.83 -9.70 5.82
N LEU A 260 -6.61 -8.64 5.64
CA LEU A 260 -7.43 -8.05 6.68
C LEU A 260 -8.87 -7.96 6.18
N ASN A 261 -9.80 -8.70 6.78
CA ASN A 261 -11.18 -8.70 6.32
C ASN A 261 -11.30 -9.06 4.83
N CYS A 262 -10.59 -10.12 4.41
CA CYS A 262 -10.65 -10.64 3.05
C CYS A 262 -11.27 -12.03 3.04
N ASP A 263 -12.24 -12.25 2.16
CA ASP A 263 -13.03 -13.47 2.09
C ASP A 263 -13.17 -13.94 0.62
N THR A 264 -13.71 -15.14 0.42
CA THR A 264 -14.16 -15.65 -0.87
C THR A 264 -15.68 -15.78 -0.91
N GLU A 265 -16.27 -15.92 -2.10
CA GLU A 265 -17.71 -16.16 -2.24
C GLU A 265 -18.13 -17.43 -1.47
N ASP A 266 -17.41 -18.51 -1.74
CA ASP A 266 -17.51 -19.79 -1.04
C ASP A 266 -16.54 -19.89 0.14
N TRP A 267 -16.88 -20.69 1.13
CA TRP A 267 -16.00 -20.98 2.25
C TRP A 267 -15.02 -22.08 1.84
N ILE A 268 -13.79 -21.69 1.52
CA ILE A 268 -12.80 -22.60 0.95
C ILE A 268 -11.68 -22.94 1.93
N THR A 269 -10.93 -23.98 1.60
CA THR A 269 -9.61 -24.20 2.18
C THR A 269 -8.60 -23.29 1.47
N LEU A 270 -8.02 -22.34 2.21
CA LEU A 270 -6.87 -21.57 1.74
C LEU A 270 -5.62 -22.42 1.85
N GLN A 271 -5.15 -22.96 0.72
CA GLN A 271 -3.88 -23.68 0.65
C GLN A 271 -2.73 -22.71 0.34
N VAL A 272 -1.74 -22.69 1.23
CA VAL A 272 -0.56 -21.82 1.10
C VAL A 272 0.68 -22.67 0.79
N GLU A 273 1.23 -22.43 -0.39
CA GLU A 273 2.50 -23.00 -0.84
C GLU A 273 3.40 -21.87 -1.34
N HIS A 274 4.49 -21.59 -0.64
CA HIS A 274 5.38 -20.48 -0.99
C HIS A 274 6.80 -20.62 -0.42
N ALA A 275 7.81 -20.61 -1.30
CA ALA A 275 9.21 -20.88 -0.92
C ALA A 275 9.87 -19.78 -0.05
N GLN A 276 9.43 -18.53 -0.22
CA GLN A 276 10.08 -17.36 0.39
C GLN A 276 9.25 -16.72 1.51
N LEU A 277 8.02 -17.18 1.75
CA LEU A 277 7.11 -16.51 2.68
C LEU A 277 7.63 -16.68 4.10
N ARG A 278 7.84 -15.56 4.80
CA ARG A 278 8.35 -15.50 6.18
C ARG A 278 7.26 -15.13 7.16
N GLU A 279 6.32 -14.31 6.73
CA GLU A 279 5.24 -13.82 7.57
C GLU A 279 3.91 -13.90 6.82
N LEU A 280 2.95 -14.54 7.46
CA LEU A 280 1.57 -14.63 6.98
C LEU A 280 0.65 -14.06 8.06
N SER A 281 -0.14 -13.07 7.67
CA SER A 281 -1.14 -12.45 8.54
C SER A 281 -2.52 -12.58 7.92
N ILE A 282 -3.43 -13.24 8.62
CA ILE A 282 -4.82 -13.45 8.21
C ILE A 282 -5.68 -12.99 9.38
N VAL A 283 -6.28 -11.82 9.24
CA VAL A 283 -7.03 -11.16 10.32
C VAL A 283 -8.47 -10.92 9.88
N ASN A 284 -9.43 -11.36 10.68
CA ASN A 284 -10.86 -11.18 10.42
C ASN A 284 -11.31 -11.71 9.04
N CYS A 285 -10.73 -12.82 8.59
CA CYS A 285 -11.04 -13.45 7.30
C CYS A 285 -11.90 -14.70 7.48
N ARG A 286 -12.68 -15.04 6.46
CA ARG A 286 -13.57 -16.21 6.39
C ARG A 286 -12.98 -17.24 5.44
N PHE A 287 -12.30 -18.21 6.02
CA PHE A 287 -11.84 -19.42 5.35
C PHE A 287 -12.37 -20.63 6.12
N ASP A 288 -12.78 -21.67 5.41
CA ASP A 288 -13.20 -22.91 6.07
C ASP A 288 -12.01 -23.56 6.80
N MET A 289 -10.84 -23.56 6.16
CA MET A 289 -9.59 -24.00 6.76
C MET A 289 -8.41 -23.26 6.13
N VAL A 290 -7.36 -22.98 6.90
CA VAL A 290 -6.06 -22.54 6.37
C VAL A 290 -5.11 -23.74 6.40
N LYS A 291 -4.55 -24.11 5.25
CA LYS A 291 -3.59 -25.22 5.12
C LYS A 291 -2.24 -24.67 4.66
N LEU A 292 -1.26 -24.72 5.55
CA LEU A 292 0.12 -24.35 5.24
C LEU A 292 0.86 -25.59 4.70
N ALA A 293 0.63 -25.91 3.44
CA ALA A 293 1.10 -27.17 2.85
C ALA A 293 2.64 -27.20 2.74
N TRP A 294 3.25 -26.15 2.18
CA TRP A 294 4.70 -26.05 2.05
C TRP A 294 5.17 -24.59 2.09
N VAL A 295 5.69 -24.16 3.23
CA VAL A 295 6.14 -22.78 3.49
C VAL A 295 7.37 -22.83 4.40
N PRO A 296 8.51 -23.31 3.89
CA PRO A 296 9.66 -23.69 4.71
C PRO A 296 10.33 -22.54 5.47
N LYS A 297 10.13 -21.30 4.99
CA LYS A 297 10.74 -20.09 5.57
C LYS A 297 9.81 -19.32 6.51
N LEU A 298 8.60 -19.82 6.76
CA LEU A 298 7.62 -19.12 7.59
C LEU A 298 8.10 -19.09 9.04
N THR A 299 8.30 -17.88 9.57
CA THR A 299 8.71 -17.64 10.95
C THR A 299 7.58 -17.09 11.81
N CYS A 300 6.62 -16.40 11.20
CA CYS A 300 5.49 -15.76 11.88
C CYS A 300 4.17 -16.08 11.19
N LEU A 301 3.21 -16.60 11.95
CA LEU A 301 1.83 -16.75 11.54
C LEU A 301 0.92 -15.99 12.51
N ALA A 302 0.18 -15.02 12.00
CA ALA A 302 -0.97 -14.45 12.69
C ALA A 302 -2.24 -14.93 11.99
N PHE A 303 -3.07 -15.71 12.69
CA PHE A 303 -4.39 -16.10 12.24
C PHE A 303 -5.40 -15.69 13.31
N GLU A 304 -5.89 -14.46 13.18
CA GLU A 304 -6.59 -13.75 14.23
C GLU A 304 -8.03 -13.41 13.82
N SER A 305 -8.94 -13.42 14.80
CA SER A 305 -10.36 -13.16 14.60
C SER A 305 -10.98 -13.98 13.46
N TRP A 306 -10.59 -15.24 13.32
CA TRP A 306 -11.11 -16.09 12.25
C TRP A 306 -12.55 -16.57 12.52
N VAL A 307 -13.24 -16.86 11.41
CA VAL A 307 -14.60 -17.42 11.37
C VAL A 307 -14.54 -18.69 10.51
N SER A 308 -14.61 -19.86 11.14
CA SER A 308 -14.48 -21.17 10.47
C SER A 308 -15.48 -22.17 11.07
N PHE A 309 -16.06 -23.02 10.22
CA PHE A 309 -16.92 -24.13 10.64
C PHE A 309 -16.16 -25.44 10.83
N ARG A 310 -15.09 -25.67 10.06
CA ARG A 310 -14.29 -26.91 10.08
C ARG A 310 -13.36 -27.00 11.29
N LYS A 311 -13.00 -28.23 11.65
CA LYS A 311 -12.12 -28.54 12.77
C LYS A 311 -11.04 -29.54 12.34
N PRO A 312 -9.74 -29.21 12.48
CA PRO A 312 -9.20 -27.93 12.94
C PRO A 312 -9.30 -26.80 11.87
N PRO A 313 -9.31 -25.51 12.29
CA PRO A 313 -9.35 -24.37 11.36
C PRO A 313 -7.99 -24.10 10.68
N LEU A 314 -6.92 -24.71 11.18
CA LEU A 314 -5.55 -24.56 10.72
C LEU A 314 -4.90 -25.95 10.62
N SER A 315 -4.16 -26.19 9.55
CA SER A 315 -3.34 -27.39 9.38
C SER A 315 -1.94 -27.02 8.89
N PHE A 316 -0.95 -27.71 9.43
CA PHE A 316 0.45 -27.53 9.08
C PHE A 316 0.94 -28.73 8.28
N GLY A 317 1.56 -28.46 7.14
CA GLY A 317 2.43 -29.39 6.44
C GLY A 317 3.88 -29.05 6.76
N HIS A 318 4.66 -28.65 5.77
CA HIS A 318 6.08 -28.35 5.96
C HIS A 318 6.35 -26.90 6.40
N VAL A 319 6.50 -26.67 7.71
CA VAL A 319 6.76 -25.37 8.39
C VAL A 319 7.87 -25.43 9.46
N PRO A 320 9.09 -25.89 9.12
CA PRO A 320 10.14 -26.17 10.11
C PRO A 320 10.64 -24.94 10.90
N LEU A 321 10.49 -23.72 10.38
CA LEU A 321 11.02 -22.49 10.98
C LEU A 321 9.97 -21.65 11.73
N LEU A 322 8.77 -22.18 11.96
CA LEU A 322 7.70 -21.41 12.60
C LEU A 322 8.05 -21.13 14.08
N GLU A 323 8.30 -19.86 14.41
CA GLU A 323 8.68 -19.42 15.74
C GLU A 323 7.54 -18.70 16.47
N VAL A 324 6.76 -17.89 15.75
CA VAL A 324 5.69 -17.06 16.32
C VAL A 324 4.34 -17.49 15.77
N LEU A 325 3.41 -17.82 16.66
CA LEU A 325 2.05 -18.18 16.32
C LEU A 325 1.05 -17.36 17.14
N ARG A 326 0.22 -16.57 16.46
CA ARG A 326 -0.86 -15.79 17.07
C ARG A 326 -2.19 -16.31 16.58
N LEU A 327 -3.02 -16.79 17.50
CA LEU A 327 -4.31 -17.38 17.21
C LEU A 327 -5.40 -16.71 18.03
N SER A 328 -6.44 -16.20 17.37
CA SER A 328 -7.64 -15.71 18.04
C SER A 328 -8.86 -15.98 17.18
N ASN A 329 -10.03 -16.19 17.80
CA ASN A 329 -11.29 -16.39 17.08
C ASN A 329 -12.33 -15.34 17.49
N VAL A 330 -13.40 -15.21 16.69
CA VAL A 330 -14.50 -14.26 16.96
C VAL A 330 -15.43 -14.70 18.10
N ALA A 331 -15.19 -15.87 18.72
CA ALA A 331 -15.99 -16.37 19.86
C ALA A 331 -17.48 -16.62 19.57
N LEU A 332 -17.83 -16.92 18.33
CA LEU A 332 -19.21 -17.24 17.96
C LEU A 332 -19.68 -18.50 18.71
N ASN A 333 -20.98 -18.55 19.05
CA ASN A 333 -21.59 -19.61 19.86
C ASN A 333 -21.43 -21.03 19.28
N TRP A 334 -21.23 -21.15 17.97
CA TRP A 334 -20.99 -22.42 17.26
C TRP A 334 -19.51 -22.84 17.21
N HIS A 335 -18.57 -21.96 17.60
CA HIS A 335 -17.17 -22.35 17.73
C HIS A 335 -17.04 -23.33 18.90
N LYS A 336 -16.72 -24.60 18.61
CA LYS A 336 -16.34 -25.55 19.65
C LYS A 336 -14.87 -25.34 20.02
N MET A 337 -14.51 -25.79 21.21
CA MET A 337 -13.14 -25.77 21.74
C MET A 337 -12.13 -26.28 20.70
N VAL A 338 -11.06 -25.51 20.49
CA VAL A 338 -9.96 -25.86 19.58
C VAL A 338 -8.92 -26.64 20.37
N LYS A 339 -8.66 -27.90 20.00
CA LYS A 339 -7.59 -28.70 20.57
C LYS A 339 -6.27 -28.34 19.90
N LEU A 340 -5.45 -27.51 20.54
CA LEU A 340 -4.18 -27.06 19.97
C LEU A 340 -3.23 -28.22 19.62
N SER A 341 -3.29 -29.31 20.38
CA SER A 341 -2.49 -30.52 20.11
C SER A 341 -2.76 -31.15 18.75
N THR A 342 -3.89 -30.87 18.10
CA THR A 342 -4.21 -31.47 16.78
C THR A 342 -3.41 -30.88 15.63
N PHE A 343 -2.75 -29.74 15.84
CA PHE A 343 -1.96 -29.10 14.79
C PHE A 343 -0.61 -28.56 15.28
N LEU A 344 -0.38 -28.39 16.58
CA LEU A 344 0.92 -27.94 17.10
C LEU A 344 1.93 -29.07 17.33
N HIS A 345 1.52 -30.33 17.29
CA HIS A 345 2.34 -31.48 17.70
C HIS A 345 3.64 -31.63 16.89
N GLU A 346 3.67 -31.11 15.66
CA GLU A 346 4.83 -31.15 14.75
C GLU A 346 5.57 -29.81 14.62
N THR A 347 5.23 -28.82 15.45
CA THR A 347 5.78 -27.45 15.34
C THR A 347 6.71 -27.12 16.51
N SER A 348 7.75 -26.30 16.26
CA SER A 348 8.71 -25.83 17.27
C SER A 348 8.42 -24.38 17.72
N VAL A 349 7.14 -24.01 17.82
CA VAL A 349 6.70 -22.64 18.15
C VAL A 349 7.28 -22.18 19.50
N ARG A 350 7.83 -20.95 19.52
CA ARG A 350 8.47 -20.34 20.70
C ARG A 350 7.60 -19.26 21.35
N ASP A 351 6.96 -18.39 20.55
CA ASP A 351 5.99 -17.38 21.01
C ASP A 351 4.60 -17.79 20.56
N LEU A 352 3.79 -18.29 21.50
CA LEU A 352 2.40 -18.66 21.27
C LEU A 352 1.48 -17.64 21.96
N ARG A 353 0.68 -16.92 21.18
CA ARG A 353 -0.35 -15.99 21.68
C ARG A 353 -1.72 -16.50 21.34
N LEU A 354 -2.54 -16.65 22.37
CA LEU A 354 -3.91 -17.17 22.25
C LEU A 354 -4.90 -16.11 22.72
N GLY A 355 -5.78 -15.71 21.83
CA GLY A 355 -6.88 -14.78 22.09
C GLY A 355 -8.23 -15.43 21.82
N PHE A 356 -8.54 -16.52 22.52
CA PHE A 356 -9.87 -17.15 22.42
C PHE A 356 -10.81 -16.46 23.41
N LYS A 357 -11.81 -15.77 22.90
CA LYS A 357 -12.96 -15.35 23.71
C LYS A 357 -13.95 -16.53 23.65
N SER A 358 -14.42 -17.02 24.79
CA SER A 358 -15.41 -18.09 24.88
C SER A 358 -16.04 -18.01 26.26
N GLU A 359 -17.38 -18.01 26.34
CA GLU A 359 -18.12 -18.10 27.61
C GLU A 359 -17.89 -19.43 28.33
N LYS A 360 -17.36 -20.45 27.63
CA LYS A 360 -16.96 -21.72 28.22
C LYS A 360 -15.47 -21.70 28.51
N GLY A 361 -15.17 -21.52 29.79
CA GLY A 361 -13.81 -21.39 30.32
C GLY A 361 -12.92 -22.60 30.02
N MET A 362 -11.62 -22.29 30.04
CA MET A 362 -10.47 -23.18 30.10
C MET A 362 -10.03 -23.86 28.80
N ILE A 363 -8.89 -23.38 28.30
CA ILE A 363 -7.88 -24.18 27.60
C ILE A 363 -7.61 -25.42 28.46
N SER A 364 -7.78 -26.63 27.94
CA SER A 364 -7.40 -27.86 28.65
C SER A 364 -5.87 -27.92 28.76
N PRO A 365 -5.25 -27.64 29.92
CA PRO A 365 -3.81 -27.64 30.08
C PRO A 365 -3.40 -29.06 30.44
N GLY A 366 -3.44 -29.97 29.46
CA GLY A 366 -3.07 -31.37 29.66
C GLY A 366 -1.61 -31.68 29.37
N GLN A 367 -0.92 -30.87 28.55
CA GLN A 367 0.43 -31.20 28.04
C GLN A 367 1.32 -29.98 27.72
N CYS A 368 1.11 -28.83 28.36
CA CYS A 368 2.07 -27.71 28.30
C CYS A 368 2.76 -27.55 29.66
N SER A 369 3.82 -28.32 29.89
CA SER A 369 4.83 -27.97 30.89
C SER A 369 5.83 -26.98 30.30
N PHE A 370 6.19 -25.95 31.09
CA PHE A 370 7.02 -24.77 30.80
C PHE A 370 6.23 -23.63 30.14
N TRP A 371 6.12 -22.42 30.73
CA TRP A 371 7.21 -21.59 31.25
C TRP A 371 6.87 -20.75 32.50
N LYS A 372 7.86 -20.69 33.40
CA LYS A 372 8.02 -19.74 34.51
C LYS A 372 8.20 -18.31 33.95
N ARG A 373 7.47 -17.34 34.50
CA ARG A 373 7.91 -15.93 34.49
C ARG A 373 9.16 -15.81 35.37
N ARG A 374 10.24 -15.29 34.82
CA ARG A 374 11.24 -14.51 35.56
C ARG A 374 11.53 -13.26 34.75
N HIS A 375 11.12 -12.13 35.28
CA HIS A 375 11.73 -10.84 35.00
C HIS A 375 12.28 -10.29 36.32
N PRO A 376 13.36 -9.50 36.26
CA PRO A 376 14.31 -9.27 37.36
C PRO A 376 13.70 -8.66 38.62
#